data_AF-A0A815H740-F1
#
_entry.id   AF-A0A815H740-F1
#
_cell.length_a   1.000
_cell.length_b   1.000
_cell.length_c   1.000
_cell.angle_alpha   90.00
_cell.angle_beta   90.00
_cell.angle_gamma   90.00
#
_symmetry.space_group_name_H-M   'P 1'
#
loop_
_entity.id
_entity.type
_entity.pdbx_description
1 polymer ?
#
loop_
_entity_poly.entity_id
_entity_poly.type
_entity_poly.pdbx_seq_one_letter_code
_entity_poly.pdbx_strand_id
1 'polypeptide(L)'
;YVANESLKAGKSQQVFTAQVIGALELMKETYSDDELIKSMSTGQQVIEELITVLTGETNDIENDSEKSTDQLRVLMRKYYTIGGLSDVLSVFGTVKDDFIGLGKMSKSRAVTIFRELKSGAGLGGEAASKPSFGSGASSNAAYRPPSPVRPNIPPQQPPSSVTYDTPYSGYDQQSNAPPEIIMQAQKLCRYANSALEHEDISTAIKNCEQVLQLLRQYNH
;
A
#
# COMPACT_ATOMS: atom_id res chain seq x y z
N TYR A 1 -4.61 10.08 21.18
CA TYR A 1 -4.05 10.46 19.86
C TYR A 1 -4.61 11.78 19.36
N VAL A 2 -5.91 11.86 19.01
CA VAL A 2 -6.53 13.07 18.41
C VAL A 2 -6.30 14.34 19.23
N ALA A 3 -6.42 14.29 20.56
CA ALA A 3 -6.12 15.43 21.43
C ALA A 3 -4.65 15.91 21.32
N ASN A 4 -3.69 14.98 21.18
CA ASN A 4 -2.28 15.33 21.02
C ASN A 4 -2.05 16.00 19.66
N GLU A 5 -2.68 15.50 18.59
CA GLU A 5 -2.60 16.10 17.26
C GLU A 5 -3.25 17.48 17.21
N SER A 6 -4.41 17.65 17.86
CA SER A 6 -5.12 18.94 17.88
C SER A 6 -4.36 19.99 18.72
N LEU A 7 -3.69 19.58 19.81
CA LEU A 7 -2.81 20.45 20.58
C LEU A 7 -1.64 20.97 19.74
N LYS A 8 -1.04 20.14 18.88
CA LYS A 8 0.03 20.57 17.95
C LYS A 8 -0.46 21.59 16.94
N ALA A 9 -1.73 21.51 16.50
CA ALA A 9 -2.34 22.48 15.59
C ALA A 9 -2.59 23.86 16.23
N GLY A 10 -2.46 23.99 17.55
CA GLY A 10 -2.48 25.26 18.26
C GLY A 10 -3.85 25.93 18.33
N LYS A 11 -3.86 27.27 18.38
CA LYS A 11 -5.06 28.07 18.75
C LYS A 11 -6.24 27.91 17.80
N SER A 12 -6.02 27.57 16.53
CA SER A 12 -7.10 27.36 15.55
C SER A 12 -8.00 26.16 15.89
N GLN A 13 -7.53 25.22 16.71
CA GLN A 13 -8.28 24.03 17.11
C GLN A 13 -8.57 24.00 18.63
N GLN A 14 -8.43 25.13 19.34
CA GLN A 14 -8.52 25.15 20.80
C GLN A 14 -9.89 24.69 21.33
N VAL A 15 -10.98 25.13 20.69
CA VAL A 15 -12.35 24.74 21.08
C VAL A 15 -12.56 23.24 20.87
N PHE A 16 -12.18 22.72 19.70
CA PHE A 16 -12.24 21.28 19.41
C PHE A 16 -11.38 20.47 20.37
N THR A 17 -10.16 20.94 20.65
CA THR A 17 -9.25 20.30 21.61
C THR A 17 -9.88 20.22 22.99
N ALA A 18 -10.50 21.29 23.48
CA ALA A 18 -11.19 21.29 24.76
C ALA A 18 -12.36 20.28 24.79
N GLN A 19 -13.12 20.17 23.70
CA GLN A 19 -14.20 19.18 23.58
C GLN A 19 -13.66 17.74 23.61
N VAL A 20 -12.58 17.44 22.88
CA VAL A 20 -11.97 16.11 22.88
C VAL A 20 -11.39 15.77 24.26
N ILE A 21 -10.73 16.72 24.93
CA ILE A 21 -10.22 16.50 26.29
C ILE A 21 -11.36 16.22 27.26
N GLY A 22 -12.44 17.02 27.24
CA GLY A 22 -13.61 16.78 28.10
C GLY A 22 -14.26 15.41 27.86
N ALA A 23 -14.33 14.96 26.60
CA ALA A 23 -14.80 13.61 26.28
C ALA A 23 -13.88 12.50 26.82
N LEU A 24 -12.56 12.71 26.77
CA LEU A 24 -11.58 11.77 27.33
C LEU A 24 -11.65 11.71 28.85
N GLU A 25 -11.86 12.83 29.54
CA GLU A 25 -12.05 12.88 30.99
C GLU A 25 -13.32 12.10 31.40
N LEU A 26 -14.43 12.30 30.69
CA LEU A 26 -15.67 11.57 30.92
C LEU A 26 -15.49 10.06 30.68
N MET A 27 -14.79 9.67 29.60
CA MET A 27 -14.50 8.25 29.34
C MET A 27 -13.60 7.66 30.44
N LYS A 28 -12.59 8.39 30.91
CA LYS A 28 -11.72 7.93 32.00
C LYS A 28 -12.49 7.70 33.30
N GLU A 29 -13.46 8.56 33.61
CA GLU A 29 -14.35 8.38 34.77
C GLU A 29 -15.30 7.18 34.59
N THR A 30 -15.93 7.09 33.42
CA THR A 30 -16.89 6.04 33.08
C THR A 30 -16.27 4.64 33.12
N TYR A 31 -15.02 4.52 32.67
CA TYR A 31 -14.27 3.26 32.61
C TYR A 31 -13.16 3.20 33.67
N SER A 32 -13.35 3.87 34.80
CA SER A 32 -12.35 4.01 35.86
C SER A 32 -11.96 2.69 36.51
N ASP A 33 -12.77 1.64 36.40
CA ASP A 33 -12.47 0.30 36.89
C ASP A 33 -11.86 -0.65 35.84
N ASP A 34 -11.83 -0.24 34.57
CA ASP A 34 -11.36 -1.07 33.46
C ASP A 34 -9.82 -1.11 33.38
N GLU A 35 -9.25 -2.32 33.48
CA GLU A 35 -7.81 -2.56 33.36
C GLU A 35 -7.25 -2.13 31.99
N LEU A 36 -8.04 -2.17 30.92
CA LEU A 36 -7.64 -1.70 29.59
C LEU A 36 -7.37 -0.19 29.57
N ILE A 37 -8.03 0.56 30.45
CA ILE A 37 -7.91 2.01 30.57
C ILE A 37 -6.83 2.39 31.60
N LYS A 38 -6.64 1.58 32.65
CA LYS A 38 -5.61 1.80 33.67
C LYS A 38 -4.20 1.45 33.20
N SER A 39 -4.09 0.43 32.35
CA SER A 39 -2.80 -0.12 31.92
C SER A 39 -2.45 0.28 30.50
N MET A 40 -1.41 1.11 30.37
CA MET A 40 -0.88 1.55 29.08
C MET A 40 -0.35 0.38 28.24
N SER A 41 0.30 -0.61 28.86
CA SER A 41 0.81 -1.80 28.17
C SER A 41 -0.32 -2.70 27.66
N THR A 42 -1.37 -2.90 28.46
CA THR A 42 -2.54 -3.69 28.07
C THR A 42 -3.29 -2.99 26.94
N GLY A 43 -3.50 -1.67 27.05
CA GLY A 43 -4.11 -0.87 25.98
C GLY A 43 -3.31 -0.92 24.67
N GLN A 44 -1.98 -0.84 24.74
CA GLN A 44 -1.11 -1.01 23.57
C GLN A 44 -1.28 -2.39 22.93
N GLN A 45 -1.21 -3.46 23.73
CA GLN A 45 -1.31 -4.83 23.24
C GLN A 45 -2.65 -5.09 22.51
N VAL A 46 -3.76 -4.56 23.02
CA VAL A 46 -5.07 -4.69 22.37
C VAL A 46 -5.08 -4.02 20.99
N ILE A 47 -4.43 -2.87 20.84
CA ILE A 47 -4.34 -2.17 19.55
C ILE A 47 -3.42 -2.93 18.58
N GLU A 48 -2.28 -3.45 19.07
CA GLU A 48 -1.37 -4.28 18.27
C GLU A 48 -2.07 -5.55 17.75
N GLU A 49 -2.83 -6.22 18.61
CA GLU A 49 -3.63 -7.39 18.24
C GLU A 49 -4.69 -7.04 17.20
N LEU A 50 -5.40 -5.92 17.39
CA LEU A 50 -6.40 -5.46 16.44
C LEU A 50 -5.80 -5.16 15.06
N ILE A 51 -4.61 -4.54 15.00
CA ILE A 51 -3.90 -4.32 13.74
C ILE A 51 -3.52 -5.65 13.09
N THR A 52 -3.06 -6.61 13.88
CA THR A 52 -2.67 -7.94 13.39
C THR A 52 -3.87 -8.68 12.77
N VAL A 53 -5.01 -8.70 13.47
CA VAL A 53 -6.26 -9.29 12.97
C VAL A 53 -6.71 -8.62 11.69
N LEU A 54 -6.79 -7.29 11.67
CA LEU A 54 -7.18 -6.54 10.46
C LEU A 54 -6.23 -6.82 9.29
N THR A 55 -4.93 -6.96 9.56
CA THR A 55 -3.93 -7.26 8.53
C THR A 55 -4.16 -8.65 7.93
N GLY A 56 -4.42 -9.66 8.77
CA GLY A 56 -4.81 -11.00 8.31
C GLY A 56 -6.03 -10.96 7.39
N GLU A 57 -7.11 -10.32 7.84
CA GLU A 57 -8.33 -10.16 7.04
C GLU A 57 -8.09 -9.41 5.73
N THR A 58 -7.21 -8.41 5.71
CA THR A 58 -6.85 -7.72 4.45
C THR A 58 -6.07 -8.62 3.51
N ASN A 59 -5.16 -9.46 4.03
CA ASN A 59 -4.40 -10.39 3.21
C ASN A 59 -5.30 -11.46 2.58
N ASP A 60 -6.30 -11.96 3.33
CA ASP A 60 -7.27 -12.91 2.82
C ASP A 60 -8.07 -12.33 1.64
N ILE A 61 -8.51 -11.07 1.75
CA ILE A 61 -9.21 -10.36 0.67
C ILE A 61 -8.24 -10.02 -0.47
N GLU A 62 -6.97 -9.71 -0.19
CA GLU A 62 -5.96 -9.40 -1.20
C GLU A 62 -5.56 -10.61 -2.04
N ASN A 63 -5.58 -11.81 -1.46
CA ASN A 63 -5.26 -13.06 -2.14
C ASN A 63 -6.37 -13.53 -3.10
N ASP A 64 -7.57 -12.96 -3.00
CA ASP A 64 -8.63 -13.18 -3.98
C ASP A 64 -8.25 -12.54 -5.33
N SER A 65 -8.15 -13.36 -6.38
CA SER A 65 -7.72 -12.94 -7.71
C SER A 65 -8.72 -12.00 -8.40
N GLU A 66 -10.01 -12.08 -8.07
CA GLU A 66 -11.06 -11.28 -8.70
C GLU A 66 -11.84 -10.49 -7.64
N LYS A 67 -11.28 -9.33 -7.26
CA LYS A 67 -11.88 -8.47 -6.25
C LYS A 67 -13.09 -7.74 -6.81
N SER A 68 -14.25 -8.01 -6.25
CA SER A 68 -15.45 -7.21 -6.50
C SER A 68 -15.25 -5.76 -6.03
N THR A 69 -16.02 -4.83 -6.59
CA THR A 69 -16.00 -3.42 -6.16
C THR A 69 -16.35 -3.28 -4.67
N ASP A 70 -17.21 -4.15 -4.12
CA ASP A 70 -17.53 -4.15 -2.70
C ASP A 70 -16.37 -4.62 -1.83
N GLN A 71 -15.64 -5.66 -2.24
CA GLN A 71 -14.42 -6.08 -1.56
C GLN A 71 -13.36 -4.97 -1.59
N LEU A 72 -13.20 -4.23 -2.69
CA LEU A 72 -12.30 -3.08 -2.75
C LEU A 72 -12.72 -1.96 -1.77
N ARG A 73 -14.01 -1.68 -1.62
CA ARG A 73 -14.49 -0.71 -0.61
C ARG A 73 -14.19 -1.17 0.81
N VAL A 74 -14.40 -2.44 1.11
CA VAL A 74 -14.06 -3.03 2.42
C VAL A 74 -12.55 -2.93 2.67
N LEU A 75 -11.74 -3.32 1.69
CA LEU A 75 -10.29 -3.32 1.77
C LEU A 75 -9.73 -1.90 1.99
N MET A 76 -10.24 -0.91 1.27
CA MET A 76 -9.90 0.51 1.47
C MET A 76 -10.16 0.96 2.91
N ARG A 77 -11.33 0.62 3.47
CA ARG A 77 -11.69 0.98 4.85
C ARG A 77 -10.77 0.29 5.85
N LYS A 78 -10.49 -1.01 5.69
CA LYS A 78 -9.58 -1.75 6.57
C LYS A 78 -8.17 -1.17 6.55
N TYR A 79 -7.60 -0.89 5.37
CA TYR A 79 -6.28 -0.27 5.26
C TYR A 79 -6.23 1.14 5.85
N TYR A 80 -7.29 1.93 5.67
CA TYR A 80 -7.39 3.25 6.30
C TYR A 80 -7.40 3.13 7.84
N THR A 81 -8.17 2.17 8.37
CA THR A 81 -8.23 1.89 9.81
C THR A 81 -6.88 1.41 10.36
N ILE A 82 -6.20 0.46 9.69
CA ILE A 82 -4.87 -0.01 10.10
C ILE A 82 -3.88 1.16 10.15
N GLY A 83 -3.88 2.01 9.13
CA GLY A 83 -3.05 3.22 9.09
C GLY A 83 -3.30 4.15 10.27
N GLY A 84 -4.57 4.40 10.60
CA GLY A 84 -4.95 5.23 11.74
C GLY A 84 -4.61 4.61 13.10
N LEU A 85 -4.83 3.31 13.28
CA LEU A 85 -4.46 2.58 14.50
C LEU A 85 -2.94 2.56 14.71
N SER A 86 -2.18 2.45 13.62
CA SER A 86 -0.71 2.56 13.66
C SER A 86 -0.26 3.95 14.13
N ASP A 87 -0.96 5.01 13.70
CA ASP A 87 -0.70 6.36 14.20
C ASP A 87 -1.10 6.50 15.68
N VAL A 88 -2.18 5.83 16.13
CA VAL A 88 -2.58 5.79 17.55
C VAL A 88 -1.52 5.12 18.42
N LEU A 89 -0.87 4.05 17.94
CA LEU A 89 0.22 3.39 18.67
C LEU A 89 1.35 4.35 19.05
N SER A 90 1.59 5.41 18.27
CA SER A 90 2.62 6.43 18.59
C SER A 90 2.43 7.11 19.95
N VAL A 91 1.21 7.10 20.50
CA VAL A 91 0.91 7.64 21.83
C VAL A 91 1.45 6.76 22.94
N PHE A 92 1.64 5.46 22.68
CA PHE A 92 2.08 4.48 23.66
C PHE A 92 3.61 4.46 23.85
N GLY A 93 4.36 5.30 23.12
CA GLY A 93 5.81 5.40 23.23
C GLY A 93 6.52 4.56 22.17
N THR A 94 7.38 3.63 22.59
CA THR A 94 8.21 2.81 21.68
C THR A 94 7.33 1.78 20.96
N VAL A 95 6.85 2.16 19.78
CA VAL A 95 6.13 1.27 18.86
C VAL A 95 7.15 0.39 18.13
N LYS A 96 6.85 -0.90 17.93
CA LYS A 96 7.70 -1.78 17.11
C LYS A 96 7.78 -1.24 15.67
N ASP A 97 8.97 -1.28 15.07
CA ASP A 97 9.21 -0.77 13.71
C ASP A 97 8.26 -1.39 12.66
N ASP A 98 7.86 -2.64 12.88
CA ASP A 98 6.91 -3.38 12.03
C ASP A 98 5.58 -2.62 11.85
N PHE A 99 5.02 -2.05 12.93
CA PHE A 99 3.77 -1.32 12.89
C PHE A 99 3.90 0.06 12.23
N ILE A 100 5.08 0.69 12.34
CA ILE A 100 5.36 1.97 11.67
C ILE A 100 5.39 1.77 10.15
N GLY A 101 6.10 0.75 9.68
CA GLY A 101 6.16 0.39 8.26
C GLY A 101 4.78 -0.02 7.73
N LEU A 102 4.08 -0.88 8.48
CA LEU A 102 2.74 -1.35 8.15
C LEU A 102 1.75 -0.18 8.03
N GLY A 103 1.78 0.78 8.95
CA GLY A 103 0.92 1.97 8.91
C GLY A 103 1.13 2.82 7.65
N LYS A 104 2.39 3.07 7.27
CA LYS A 104 2.72 3.81 6.03
C LYS A 104 2.24 3.06 4.78
N MET A 105 2.52 1.77 4.70
CA MET A 105 2.09 0.91 3.59
C MET A 105 0.56 0.90 3.47
N SER A 106 -0.14 0.72 4.59
CA SER A 106 -1.60 0.66 4.64
C SER A 106 -2.24 1.96 4.14
N LYS A 107 -1.72 3.12 4.57
CA LYS A 107 -2.17 4.42 4.07
C LYS A 107 -1.98 4.55 2.56
N SER A 108 -0.82 4.17 2.03
CA SER A 108 -0.55 4.20 0.59
C SER A 108 -1.49 3.28 -0.20
N ARG A 109 -1.74 2.07 0.33
CA ARG A 109 -2.64 1.10 -0.31
C ARG A 109 -4.08 1.55 -0.31
N ALA A 110 -4.57 2.15 0.78
CA ALA A 110 -5.92 2.73 0.86
C ALA A 110 -6.15 3.79 -0.23
N VAL A 111 -5.17 4.68 -0.46
CA VAL A 111 -5.26 5.71 -1.52
C VAL A 111 -5.27 5.06 -2.91
N THR A 112 -4.50 4.00 -3.11
CA THR A 112 -4.45 3.28 -4.38
C THR A 112 -5.81 2.66 -4.70
N ILE A 113 -6.41 1.94 -3.75
CA ILE A 113 -7.75 1.35 -3.92
C ILE A 113 -8.81 2.44 -4.12
N PHE A 114 -8.70 3.58 -3.43
CA PHE A 114 -9.60 4.71 -3.66
C PHE A 114 -9.55 5.20 -5.12
N ARG A 115 -8.37 5.28 -5.73
CA ARG A 115 -8.22 5.65 -7.16
C ARG A 115 -8.80 4.56 -8.07
N GLU A 116 -8.56 3.29 -7.77
CA GLU A 116 -9.14 2.15 -8.51
C GLU A 116 -10.68 2.22 -8.51
N LEU A 117 -11.29 2.44 -7.33
CA LEU A 117 -12.74 2.61 -7.18
C LEU A 117 -13.28 3.81 -7.96
N LYS A 118 -12.56 4.95 -7.93
CA LYS A 118 -12.96 6.16 -8.66
C LYS A 118 -12.89 5.96 -10.17
N SER A 119 -11.89 5.24 -10.67
CA SER A 119 -11.74 4.92 -12.10
C SER A 119 -12.78 3.90 -12.57
N GLY A 120 -13.12 2.90 -11.75
CA GLY A 120 -14.10 1.86 -12.09
C GLY A 120 -15.57 2.32 -12.04
N ALA A 121 -15.87 3.40 -11.30
CA ALA A 121 -17.24 3.90 -11.13
C ALA A 121 -17.72 4.88 -12.21
N GLY A 122 -16.93 5.16 -13.25
CA GLY A 122 -17.33 6.08 -14.34
C GLY A 122 -17.54 7.54 -13.93
N LEU A 123 -17.24 7.92 -12.68
CA LEU A 123 -17.30 9.30 -12.16
C LEU A 123 -16.06 10.13 -12.56
N GLY A 124 -15.49 9.84 -13.73
CA GLY A 124 -14.35 10.52 -14.33
C GLY A 124 -14.79 11.66 -15.22
N GLY A 125 -15.36 12.71 -14.64
CA GLY A 125 -15.52 14.01 -15.31
C GLY A 125 -14.30 14.90 -15.03
N GLU A 126 -13.61 15.26 -16.11
CA GLU A 126 -12.55 16.28 -16.24
C GLU A 126 -11.10 15.94 -15.79
N ALA A 127 -10.41 15.32 -16.75
CA ALA A 127 -9.08 15.66 -17.28
C ALA A 127 -8.00 16.24 -16.35
N ALA A 128 -6.93 15.46 -16.17
CA ALA A 128 -5.57 15.97 -16.31
C ALA A 128 -4.80 15.09 -17.33
N SER A 129 -4.81 15.57 -18.58
CA SER A 129 -3.87 15.29 -19.68
C SER A 129 -3.56 13.84 -20.08
N LYS A 130 -4.29 13.37 -21.11
CA LYS A 130 -3.71 12.55 -22.19
C LYS A 130 -3.07 13.47 -23.24
N PRO A 131 -1.98 13.08 -23.92
CA PRO A 131 -1.78 13.39 -25.33
C PRO A 131 -2.24 12.21 -26.20
N SER A 132 -3.15 12.52 -27.12
CA SER A 132 -3.71 11.61 -28.12
C SER A 132 -2.81 11.52 -29.36
N PHE A 133 -2.81 10.33 -29.97
CA PHE A 133 -2.26 10.05 -31.30
C PHE A 133 -3.09 10.69 -32.42
N GLY A 134 -2.44 11.00 -33.56
CA GLY A 134 -3.07 11.36 -34.85
C GLY A 134 -2.06 11.33 -36.01
N SER A 135 -2.34 10.50 -37.01
CA SER A 135 -1.50 9.99 -38.11
C SER A 135 -1.05 10.97 -39.22
N GLY A 136 0.01 10.58 -39.94
CA GLY A 136 0.36 11.04 -41.29
C GLY A 136 1.04 9.93 -42.10
N ALA A 137 0.48 9.59 -43.27
CA ALA A 137 0.81 8.46 -44.13
C ALA A 137 1.87 8.78 -45.21
N SER A 138 2.62 7.77 -45.68
CA SER A 138 2.98 7.60 -47.10
C SER A 138 3.50 6.21 -47.45
N SER A 139 3.19 5.85 -48.68
CA SER A 139 3.16 4.57 -49.38
C SER A 139 4.47 4.16 -50.07
N ASN A 140 4.72 2.86 -50.22
CA ASN A 140 4.93 2.26 -51.55
C ASN A 140 4.84 0.72 -51.56
N ALA A 141 4.49 0.21 -52.74
CA ALA A 141 3.89 -1.09 -53.00
C ALA A 141 4.86 -2.18 -53.53
N ALA A 142 4.31 -3.42 -53.51
CA ALA A 142 4.58 -4.58 -54.37
C ALA A 142 5.87 -5.41 -54.15
N TYR A 143 5.72 -6.66 -53.70
CA TYR A 143 5.72 -7.87 -54.56
C TYR A 143 5.34 -9.12 -53.72
N ARG A 144 4.46 -9.97 -54.26
CA ARG A 144 4.02 -11.34 -53.85
C ARG A 144 4.43 -12.27 -55.02
N PRO A 145 4.75 -13.60 -54.95
CA PRO A 145 4.11 -14.72 -54.20
C PRO A 145 5.09 -15.85 -53.74
N PRO A 146 4.68 -17.12 -53.45
CA PRO A 146 3.56 -17.65 -52.65
C PRO A 146 3.99 -18.61 -51.49
N SER A 147 3.01 -18.97 -50.65
CA SER A 147 3.04 -19.87 -49.46
C SER A 147 3.33 -21.35 -49.76
N PRO A 148 3.58 -22.19 -48.72
CA PRO A 148 2.45 -22.91 -48.09
C PRO A 148 2.45 -23.04 -46.55
N VAL A 149 1.21 -22.99 -46.04
CA VAL A 149 0.56 -23.40 -44.78
C VAL A 149 1.38 -24.13 -43.68
N ARG A 150 1.28 -23.62 -42.43
CA ARG A 150 1.04 -24.40 -41.19
C ARG A 150 0.49 -23.51 -40.04
N PRO A 151 -0.34 -24.02 -39.10
CA PRO A 151 -1.06 -23.20 -38.11
C PRO A 151 -0.24 -22.81 -36.86
N ASN A 152 -0.55 -21.59 -36.41
CA ASN A 152 -0.20 -20.75 -35.25
C ASN A 152 -0.30 -21.49 -33.89
N ILE A 153 0.51 -21.28 -32.82
CA ILE A 153 0.73 -20.11 -31.92
C ILE A 153 1.97 -20.43 -31.02
N PRO A 154 2.95 -19.52 -30.72
CA PRO A 154 3.02 -18.75 -29.44
C PRO A 154 3.87 -17.43 -29.54
N PRO A 155 4.40 -16.85 -28.43
CA PRO A 155 3.80 -15.94 -27.46
C PRO A 155 4.22 -14.46 -27.67
N GLN A 156 3.42 -13.53 -27.16
CA GLN A 156 3.61 -12.09 -27.34
C GLN A 156 4.60 -11.50 -26.32
N GLN A 157 5.62 -10.80 -26.82
CA GLN A 157 6.55 -9.94 -26.07
C GLN A 157 5.98 -8.52 -25.86
N PRO A 158 6.53 -7.73 -24.91
CA PRO A 158 5.94 -6.49 -24.40
C PRO A 158 6.44 -5.23 -25.14
N PRO A 159 5.75 -4.08 -24.99
CA PRO A 159 6.44 -2.79 -24.93
C PRO A 159 5.94 -1.94 -23.74
N SER A 160 6.81 -1.49 -22.83
CA SER A 160 7.60 -0.24 -22.87
C SER A 160 6.96 0.90 -22.06
N SER A 161 7.80 1.44 -21.18
CA SER A 161 7.65 2.49 -20.18
C SER A 161 7.28 3.88 -20.69
N VAL A 162 6.58 4.67 -19.87
CA VAL A 162 6.71 6.15 -19.88
C VAL A 162 6.70 6.72 -18.46
N THR A 163 7.77 7.45 -18.18
CA THR A 163 8.11 8.25 -17.00
C THR A 163 7.15 9.43 -16.78
N TYR A 164 6.82 9.73 -15.51
CA TYR A 164 6.49 11.10 -15.10
C TYR A 164 7.28 11.46 -13.84
N ASP A 165 8.08 12.50 -14.03
CA ASP A 165 8.82 13.28 -13.04
C ASP A 165 7.83 14.22 -12.31
N THR A 166 7.85 14.25 -10.98
CA THR A 166 7.37 15.40 -10.19
C THR A 166 8.04 15.39 -8.81
N PRO A 167 8.49 16.55 -8.27
CA PRO A 167 9.70 16.63 -7.47
C PRO A 167 9.50 16.78 -5.95
N TYR A 168 10.41 16.14 -5.19
CA TYR A 168 11.04 16.52 -3.90
C TYR A 168 10.11 16.82 -2.67
N SER A 169 10.38 16.44 -1.42
CA SER A 169 11.60 15.92 -0.77
C SER A 169 11.37 15.52 0.70
N GLY A 170 12.36 14.81 1.25
CA GLY A 170 12.56 14.47 2.67
C GLY A 170 12.12 13.04 2.91
N TYR A 171 12.99 12.04 3.09
CA TYR A 171 14.19 12.01 3.93
C TYR A 171 15.21 11.01 3.37
N ASP A 172 16.47 11.44 3.30
CA ASP A 172 17.65 10.65 2.95
C ASP A 172 17.87 9.48 3.91
N GLN A 173 17.77 8.27 3.37
CA GLN A 173 18.80 7.25 3.58
C GLN A 173 19.17 6.68 2.22
N GLN A 174 20.45 6.80 1.91
CA GLN A 174 21.07 6.51 0.63
C GLN A 174 20.91 5.05 0.23
N SER A 175 19.74 4.73 -0.33
CA SER A 175 19.50 3.54 -1.13
C SER A 175 19.26 4.04 -2.54
N ASN A 176 20.25 3.86 -3.41
CA ASN A 176 20.28 4.41 -4.77
C ASN A 176 19.33 3.66 -5.74
N ALA A 177 18.35 2.95 -5.18
CA ALA A 177 17.47 2.04 -5.90
C ALA A 177 16.16 2.75 -6.27
N PRO A 178 15.73 2.70 -7.55
CA PRO A 178 14.45 3.23 -7.99
C PRO A 178 13.27 2.68 -7.17
N PRO A 179 12.20 3.45 -6.94
CA PRO A 179 11.03 2.99 -6.20
C PRO A 179 10.37 1.75 -6.84
N GLU A 180 10.45 1.59 -8.17
CA GLU A 180 10.01 0.38 -8.87
C GLU A 180 10.79 -0.87 -8.43
N ILE A 181 12.10 -0.74 -8.22
CA ILE A 181 12.98 -1.83 -7.81
C ILE A 181 12.66 -2.26 -6.37
N ILE A 182 12.41 -1.30 -5.48
CA ILE A 182 12.00 -1.57 -4.10
C ILE A 182 10.66 -2.29 -4.07
N MET A 183 9.69 -1.86 -4.87
CA MET A 183 8.37 -2.50 -4.96
C MET A 183 8.48 -3.93 -5.51
N GLN A 184 9.33 -4.16 -6.51
CA GLN A 184 9.56 -5.49 -7.07
C GLN A 184 10.28 -6.42 -6.08
N ALA A 185 11.26 -5.91 -5.34
CA ALA A 185 11.93 -6.66 -4.27
C ALA A 185 10.93 -7.07 -3.18
N GLN A 186 10.07 -6.16 -2.73
CA GLN A 186 9.03 -6.44 -1.73
C GLN A 186 8.05 -7.52 -2.18
N LYS A 187 7.65 -7.51 -3.47
CA LYS A 187 6.78 -8.55 -4.05
C LYS A 187 7.44 -9.92 -4.01
N LEU A 188 8.71 -10.01 -4.42
CA LEU A 188 9.46 -11.26 -4.39
C LEU A 188 9.67 -11.77 -2.95
N CYS A 189 9.90 -10.89 -1.97
CA CYS A 189 9.95 -11.28 -0.55
C CYS A 189 8.63 -11.90 -0.07
N ARG A 190 7.47 -11.38 -0.50
CA ARG A 190 6.17 -11.97 -0.16
C ARG A 190 5.99 -13.35 -0.77
N TYR A 191 6.45 -13.56 -2.02
CA TYR A 191 6.41 -14.86 -2.67
C TYR A 191 7.38 -15.87 -2.03
N ALA A 192 8.53 -15.41 -1.55
CA ALA A 192 9.41 -16.27 -0.76
C ALA A 192 8.73 -16.72 0.53
N ASN A 193 8.05 -15.81 1.25
CA ASN A 193 7.33 -16.15 2.47
C ASN A 193 6.20 -17.17 2.22
N SER A 194 5.38 -16.96 1.19
CA SER A 194 4.33 -17.90 0.80
C SER A 194 4.89 -19.27 0.39
N ALA A 195 6.05 -19.32 -0.26
CA ALA A 195 6.69 -20.59 -0.60
C ALA A 195 7.19 -21.34 0.65
N LEU A 196 7.67 -20.63 1.67
CA LEU A 196 8.06 -21.24 2.95
C LEU A 196 6.85 -21.82 3.71
N GLU A 197 5.70 -21.15 3.65
CA GLU A 197 4.44 -21.65 4.25
C GLU A 197 3.95 -22.96 3.61
N HIS A 198 4.31 -23.20 2.35
CA HIS A 198 4.01 -24.44 1.62
C HIS A 198 5.17 -25.44 1.59
N GLU A 199 6.20 -25.23 2.43
CA GLU A 199 7.41 -26.05 2.48
C GLU A 199 8.15 -26.17 1.13
N ASP A 200 7.87 -25.26 0.19
CA ASP A 200 8.56 -25.17 -1.10
C ASP A 200 9.85 -24.36 -0.95
N ILE A 201 10.84 -25.03 -0.36
CA ILE A 201 12.17 -24.47 -0.11
C ILE A 201 12.83 -24.00 -1.42
N SER A 202 12.59 -24.70 -2.54
CA SER A 202 13.22 -24.37 -3.83
C SER A 202 12.69 -23.05 -4.39
N THR A 203 11.37 -22.84 -4.35
CA THR A 203 10.74 -21.59 -4.79
C THR A 203 11.06 -20.44 -3.83
N ALA A 204 11.17 -20.70 -2.53
CA ALA A 204 11.61 -19.70 -1.55
C ALA A 204 13.03 -19.20 -1.83
N ILE A 205 13.99 -20.12 -2.04
CA ILE A 205 15.37 -19.78 -2.40
C ILE A 205 15.42 -18.96 -3.68
N LYS A 206 14.72 -19.39 -4.72
CA LYS A 206 14.70 -18.71 -6.02
C LYS A 206 14.19 -17.26 -5.92
N ASN A 207 13.13 -17.01 -5.16
CA ASN A 207 12.60 -15.66 -4.97
C ASN A 207 13.59 -14.79 -4.16
N CYS A 208 14.22 -15.33 -3.12
CA CYS A 208 15.26 -14.64 -2.35
C CYS A 208 16.50 -14.30 -3.18
N GLU A 209 16.95 -15.22 -4.04
CA GLU A 209 18.06 -14.98 -4.97
C GLU A 209 17.74 -13.85 -5.96
N GLN A 210 16.50 -13.81 -6.47
CA GLN A 210 16.04 -12.74 -7.34
C GLN A 210 16.02 -11.39 -6.62
N VAL A 211 15.58 -11.34 -5.36
CA VAL A 211 15.65 -10.12 -4.52
C VAL A 211 17.10 -9.66 -4.37
N LEU A 212 18.01 -10.58 -4.00
CA LEU A 212 19.42 -10.26 -3.81
C LEU A 212 20.07 -9.76 -5.09
N GLN A 213 19.78 -10.39 -6.23
CA GLN A 213 20.29 -9.96 -7.52
C GLN A 213 19.77 -8.58 -7.90
N LEU A 214 18.49 -8.31 -7.64
CA LEU A 214 17.84 -7.05 -7.95
C LEU A 214 18.40 -5.90 -7.08
N LEU A 215 18.62 -6.14 -5.79
CA LEU A 215 19.11 -5.11 -4.85
C LEU A 215 20.63 -4.89 -4.95
N ARG A 216 21.41 -5.92 -5.28
CA ARG A 216 22.87 -5.78 -5.49
C ARG A 216 23.24 -4.83 -6.62
N GLN A 217 22.37 -4.66 -7.61
CA GLN A 217 22.60 -3.71 -8.72
C GLN A 217 22.58 -2.25 -8.26
N TYR A 218 22.08 -1.97 -7.06
CA TYR A 218 21.92 -0.62 -6.52
C TYR A 218 22.64 -0.44 -5.18
N ASN A 219 23.45 -1.43 -4.80
CA ASN A 219 24.31 -1.41 -3.61
C ASN A 219 25.75 -1.15 -4.07
N HIS A 220 26.19 0.11 -4.04
CA HIS A 220 27.56 0.55 -4.35
C HIS A 220 28.27 1.00 -3.08
#